data_AF-A0A494IWY2-F1
#
_entry.id   AF-A0A494IWY2-F1
#
_cell.length_a   1.000
_cell.length_b   1.000
_cell.length_c   1.000
_cell.angle_alpha   90.00
_cell.angle_beta   90.00
_cell.angle_gamma   90.00
#
_symmetry.space_group_name_H-M   'P 1'
#
loop_
_entity.id
_entity.type
_entity.pdbx_description
1 polymer ?
#
loop_
_entity_poly.entity_id
_entity_poly.type
_entity_poly.pdbx_seq_one_letter_code
_entity_poly.pdbx_strand_id
1 'polypeptide(L)'
;MNKLVLAIISTMLSIISFYSLAAEPRQEPTDAERARTVYIFHQPIVMLQEKFGLTTPEERVLRIRNTLRNFTKADVNEPLKIVPVTRYNQQGRLIVMNGKPVLLLAQTCLSD
;
A
#
# COMPACT_ATOMS: atom_id res chain seq x y z
N MET A 1 -39.23 -1.73 -36.37
CA MET A 1 -37.85 -1.22 -36.18
C MET A 1 -36.90 -2.10 -36.98
N ASN A 2 -36.02 -1.52 -37.80
CA ASN A 2 -35.18 -2.28 -38.73
C ASN A 2 -34.10 -3.06 -37.97
N LYS A 3 -33.81 -4.32 -38.33
CA LYS A 3 -32.82 -5.16 -37.61
C LYS A 3 -31.44 -4.51 -37.54
N LEU A 4 -31.08 -3.76 -38.58
CA LEU A 4 -29.86 -2.95 -38.66
C LEU A 4 -29.81 -1.87 -37.56
N VAL A 5 -30.93 -1.17 -37.33
CA VAL A 5 -31.02 -0.11 -36.32
C VAL A 5 -30.88 -0.69 -34.91
N LEU A 6 -31.49 -1.86 -34.66
CA LEU A 6 -31.37 -2.54 -33.38
C LEU A 6 -29.92 -2.99 -33.10
N ALA A 7 -29.22 -3.49 -34.12
CA ALA A 7 -27.82 -3.89 -34.00
C ALA A 7 -26.91 -2.69 -33.65
N ILE A 8 -27.09 -1.56 -34.33
CA ILE A 8 -26.31 -0.33 -34.07
C ILE A 8 -26.53 0.17 -32.63
N ILE A 9 -27.79 0.19 -32.16
CA ILE A 9 -28.11 0.61 -30.79
C ILE A 9 -27.47 -0.33 -29.77
N SER A 10 -27.52 -1.64 -29.98
CA SER A 10 -26.92 -2.62 -29.08
C SER A 10 -25.39 -2.47 -28.99
N THR A 11 -24.72 -2.25 -30.12
CA THR A 11 -23.27 -2.02 -30.15
C THR A 11 -22.89 -0.72 -29.45
N MET A 12 -23.63 0.37 -29.68
CA MET A 12 -23.39 1.65 -29.00
C MET A 12 -23.58 1.53 -27.48
N LEU A 13 -24.62 0.82 -27.03
CA LEU A 13 -24.88 0.61 -25.61
C LEU A 13 -23.77 -0.20 -24.94
N SER A 14 -23.26 -1.23 -25.61
CA SER A 14 -22.15 -2.04 -25.11
C SER A 14 -20.86 -1.22 -24.95
N ILE A 15 -20.53 -0.37 -25.93
CA ILE A 15 -19.33 0.48 -25.88
C ILE A 15 -19.40 1.45 -24.69
N ILE A 16 -20.55 2.08 -24.44
CA ILE A 16 -20.72 3.02 -23.32
C ILE A 16 -20.51 2.33 -21.96
N SER A 17 -20.99 1.09 -21.79
CA SER A 17 -20.78 0.33 -20.55
C SER A 17 -19.31 0.03 -20.25
N PHE A 18 -18.45 -0.11 -21.27
CA PHE A 18 -17.01 -0.30 -21.06
C PHE A 18 -16.30 0.98 -20.60
N TYR A 19 -16.72 2.15 -21.10
CA TYR A 19 -16.14 3.43 -20.67
C TYR A 19 -16.54 3.81 -19.24
N SER A 20 -17.72 3.40 -18.76
CA SER A 20 -18.14 3.61 -17.37
C SER A 20 -17.37 2.78 -16.33
N LEU A 21 -16.54 1.83 -16.78
CA LEU A 21 -15.67 1.02 -15.91
C LEU A 21 -14.21 1.51 -15.94
N ALA A 22 -13.92 2.62 -16.61
CA ALA A 22 -12.62 3.26 -16.47
C ALA A 22 -12.45 3.65 -15.00
N ALA A 23 -11.47 3.03 -14.33
CA ALA A 23 -11.10 3.39 -12.98
C ALA A 23 -10.54 4.82 -13.01
N GLU A 24 -11.40 5.81 -12.78
CA GLU A 24 -10.95 7.20 -12.61
C GLU A 24 -9.87 7.24 -11.53
N PRO A 25 -8.84 8.11 -11.68
CA PRO A 25 -7.90 8.36 -10.60
C PRO A 25 -8.71 8.71 -9.35
N ARG A 26 -8.62 7.85 -8.33
CA ARG A 26 -9.41 8.04 -7.11
C ARG A 26 -9.15 9.45 -6.57
N GLN A 27 -10.21 10.13 -6.15
CA GLN A 27 -10.11 11.30 -5.29
C GLN A 27 -9.33 10.95 -4.01
N GLU A 28 -8.93 11.98 -3.26
CA GLU A 28 -8.04 11.86 -2.09
C GLU A 28 -8.23 10.58 -1.26
N PRO A 29 -7.14 9.95 -0.78
CA PRO A 29 -7.22 8.72 -0.01
C PRO A 29 -8.17 8.86 1.18
N THR A 30 -8.99 7.85 1.41
CA THR A 30 -9.90 7.79 2.56
C THR A 30 -9.11 7.77 3.88
N ASP A 31 -9.75 8.14 5.00
CA ASP A 31 -9.08 8.14 6.31
C ASP A 31 -8.57 6.75 6.71
N ALA A 32 -9.27 5.69 6.31
CA ALA A 32 -8.84 4.31 6.52
C ALA A 32 -7.56 3.99 5.71
N GLU A 33 -7.50 4.38 4.44
CA GLU A 33 -6.31 4.22 3.60
C GLU A 33 -5.13 5.05 4.15
N ARG A 34 -5.39 6.27 4.64
CA ARG A 34 -4.39 7.12 5.29
C ARG A 34 -3.84 6.49 6.57
N ALA A 35 -4.69 5.92 7.41
CA ALA A 35 -4.29 5.26 8.67
C ALA A 35 -3.43 4.00 8.44
N ARG A 36 -3.62 3.34 7.29
CA ARG A 36 -2.86 2.16 6.85
C ARG A 36 -1.59 2.51 6.07
N THR A 37 -1.41 3.77 5.71
CA THR A 37 -0.28 4.22 4.90
C THR A 37 0.84 4.76 5.77
N VAL A 38 2.06 4.28 5.52
CA VAL A 38 3.28 4.81 6.13
C VAL A 38 3.71 6.05 5.36
N TYR A 39 3.82 7.17 6.06
CA TYR A 39 4.33 8.43 5.52
C TYR A 39 5.73 8.71 6.07
N ILE A 40 6.65 9.07 5.18
CA ILE A 40 7.99 9.54 5.52
C ILE A 40 8.20 10.88 4.81
N PHE A 41 8.58 11.93 5.53
CA PHE A 41 8.70 13.29 4.99
C PHE A 41 7.46 13.77 4.21
N HIS A 42 6.27 13.45 4.72
CA HIS A 42 4.96 13.75 4.08
C HIS A 42 4.70 13.02 2.76
N GLN A 43 5.55 12.08 2.38
CA GLN A 43 5.36 11.25 1.19
C GLN A 43 4.80 9.88 1.59
N PRO A 44 3.73 9.39 0.94
CA PRO A 44 3.24 8.03 1.16
C PRO A 44 4.25 7.04 0.56
N ILE A 45 4.74 6.12 1.38
CA ILE A 45 5.76 5.14 0.97
C ILE A 45 5.13 3.79 0.68
N VAL A 46 4.25 3.32 1.56
CA VAL A 46 3.60 2.01 1.41
C VAL A 46 2.30 1.97 2.19
N MET A 47 1.28 1.32 1.62
CA MET A 47 0.05 0.98 2.33
C MET A 47 0.16 -0.43 2.91
N LEU A 48 0.00 -0.55 4.23
CA LEU A 48 -0.06 -1.84 4.91
C LEU A 48 -1.47 -2.42 4.77
N GLN A 49 -1.60 -3.55 4.08
CA GLN A 49 -2.92 -4.14 3.81
C GLN A 49 -3.33 -5.15 4.88
N GLU A 50 -2.36 -5.94 5.36
CA GLU A 50 -2.63 -7.14 6.16
C GLU A 50 -2.04 -7.10 7.57
N LYS A 51 -2.62 -7.91 8.46
CA LYS A 51 -2.08 -8.16 9.79
C LYS A 51 -0.74 -8.88 9.69
N PHE A 52 0.17 -8.56 10.60
CA PHE A 52 1.41 -9.30 10.78
C PHE A 52 1.47 -9.83 12.22
N GLY A 53 1.33 -11.15 12.38
CA GLY A 53 1.04 -11.77 13.66
C GLY A 53 -0.26 -11.22 14.28
N LEU A 54 -0.15 -10.68 15.49
CA LEU A 54 -1.28 -10.11 16.24
C LEU A 54 -1.50 -8.61 15.99
N THR A 55 -0.62 -7.94 15.23
CA THR A 55 -0.68 -6.48 15.05
C THR A 55 -1.48 -6.08 13.81
N THR A 56 -2.36 -5.10 13.95
CA THR A 56 -3.14 -4.55 12.83
C THR A 56 -2.27 -3.65 11.93
N PRO A 57 -2.66 -3.43 10.67
CA PRO A 57 -1.97 -2.47 9.80
C PRO A 57 -1.81 -1.09 10.44
N GLU A 58 -2.86 -0.56 11.08
CA GLU A 58 -2.87 0.77 11.68
C GLU A 58 -1.92 0.85 12.88
N GLU A 59 -1.93 -0.16 13.76
CA GLU A 59 -0.99 -0.26 14.88
C GLU A 59 0.46 -0.35 14.40
N ARG A 60 0.70 -1.04 13.30
CA ARG A 60 2.02 -1.13 12.68
C ARG A 60 2.46 0.22 12.14
N VAL A 61 1.60 0.98 11.47
CA VAL A 61 1.90 2.37 11.05
C VAL A 61 2.27 3.23 12.26
N LEU A 62 1.50 3.14 13.35
CA LEU A 62 1.80 3.88 14.59
C LEU A 62 3.15 3.49 15.19
N ARG A 63 3.47 2.18 15.24
CA ARG A 63 4.75 1.70 15.72
C ARG A 63 5.90 2.22 14.86
N ILE A 64 5.78 2.13 13.54
CA ILE A 64 6.77 2.64 12.59
C ILE A 64 6.99 4.14 12.79
N ARG A 65 5.90 4.92 12.88
CA ARG A 65 5.97 6.36 13.14
C ARG A 65 6.72 6.66 14.44
N ASN A 66 6.42 5.94 15.52
CA ASN A 66 7.11 6.12 16.80
C ASN A 66 8.59 5.76 16.71
N THR A 67 8.93 4.69 15.99
CA THR A 67 10.32 4.30 15.77
C THR A 67 11.08 5.35 14.97
N LEU A 68 10.52 5.83 13.85
CA LEU A 68 11.11 6.85 12.99
C LEU A 68 11.32 8.19 13.70
N ARG A 69 10.40 8.59 14.60
CA ARG A 69 10.57 9.81 15.41
C ARG A 69 11.79 9.77 16.32
N ASN A 70 12.25 8.58 16.69
CA ASN A 70 13.41 8.37 17.55
C ASN A 70 14.72 8.18 16.77
N PHE A 71 14.70 8.38 15.45
CA PHE A 71 15.92 8.30 14.63
C PHE A 71 16.76 9.56 14.81
N THR A 72 18.06 9.36 14.89
CA THR A 72 19.06 10.41 14.98
C THR A 72 19.71 10.65 13.63
N LYS A 73 20.45 11.76 13.49
CA LYS A 73 21.22 12.05 12.27
C LYS A 73 22.24 10.95 11.94
N ALA A 74 22.84 10.33 12.96
CA ALA A 74 23.77 9.23 12.77
C ALA A 74 23.07 8.00 12.16
N ASP A 75 21.83 7.73 12.58
CA ASP A 75 21.06 6.62 12.01
C ASP A 75 20.77 6.86 10.53
N VAL A 76 20.34 8.07 10.16
CA VAL A 76 19.94 8.43 8.79
C VAL A 76 21.11 8.45 7.80
N ASN A 77 22.35 8.60 8.28
CA ASN A 77 23.53 8.54 7.44
C ASN A 77 23.92 7.12 7.01
N GLU A 78 23.38 6.10 7.67
CA GLU A 78 23.64 4.70 7.32
C GLU A 78 22.70 4.23 6.19
N PRO A 79 23.17 3.41 5.25
CA PRO A 79 22.33 2.88 4.20
C PRO A 79 21.25 1.94 4.76
N LEU A 80 20.09 1.92 4.09
CA LEU A 80 19.05 0.94 4.33
C LEU A 80 19.54 -0.47 4.00
N LYS A 81 19.28 -1.41 4.89
CA LYS A 81 19.56 -2.84 4.71
C LYS A 81 18.26 -3.62 4.79
N ILE A 82 18.12 -4.61 3.92
CA ILE A 82 16.93 -5.47 3.88
C ILE A 82 17.32 -6.84 4.43
N VAL A 83 16.61 -7.27 5.47
CA VAL A 83 16.81 -8.57 6.11
C VAL A 83 15.56 -9.42 5.89
N PRO A 84 15.66 -10.63 5.30
CA PRO A 84 14.53 -11.53 5.23
C PRO A 84 14.18 -12.01 6.64
N VAL A 85 12.89 -11.99 6.98
CA VAL A 85 12.41 -12.45 8.29
C VAL A 85 11.24 -13.39 8.14
N THR A 86 11.17 -14.39 9.00
CA THR A 86 10.01 -15.27 9.12
C THR A 86 9.53 -15.21 10.56
N ARG A 87 8.29 -14.75 10.77
CA ARG A 87 7.69 -14.66 12.11
C ARG A 87 6.20 -14.94 12.00
N TYR A 88 5.63 -15.63 12.99
CA TYR A 88 4.21 -16.01 12.99
C TYR A 88 3.80 -16.80 11.74
N ASN A 89 4.70 -17.65 11.23
CA ASN A 89 4.55 -18.36 9.96
C ASN A 89 4.31 -17.47 8.73
N GLN A 90 4.61 -16.16 8.84
CA GLN A 90 4.54 -15.19 7.76
C GLN A 90 5.97 -14.79 7.37
N GLN A 91 6.24 -14.82 6.07
CA GLN A 91 7.46 -14.27 5.52
C GLN A 91 7.32 -12.75 5.37
N GLY A 92 8.43 -12.06 5.59
CA GLY A 92 8.51 -10.62 5.42
C GLY A 92 9.91 -10.13 5.09
N ARG A 93 10.00 -8.83 4.89
CA ARG A 93 11.25 -8.09 4.71
C ARG A 93 11.32 -7.02 5.79
N LEU A 94 12.32 -7.14 6.65
CA LEU A 94 12.62 -6.12 7.62
C LEU A 94 13.64 -5.15 7.01
N ILE A 95 13.23 -3.92 6.82
CA ILE A 95 14.09 -2.82 6.42
C ILE A 95 14.66 -2.23 7.70
N VAL A 96 15.98 -2.19 7.80
CA VAL A 96 16.72 -1.64 8.94
C VAL A 96 17.66 -0.54 8.48
N MET A 97 17.92 0.39 9.39
CA MET A 97 18.87 1.48 9.21
C MET A 97 19.67 1.59 10.49
N ASN A 98 20.99 1.55 10.40
CA ASN A 98 21.87 1.53 11.57
C ASN A 98 21.46 0.47 12.63
N GLY A 99 21.03 -0.71 12.19
CA GLY A 99 20.54 -1.80 13.06
C GLY A 99 19.16 -1.58 13.69
N LYS A 100 18.54 -0.41 13.55
CA LYS A 100 17.18 -0.10 14.03
C LYS A 100 16.13 -0.48 12.98
N PRO A 101 14.98 -1.03 13.38
CA PRO A 101 13.91 -1.36 12.44
C PRO A 101 13.26 -0.09 11.89
N VAL A 102 13.27 0.08 10.58
CA VAL A 102 12.57 1.18 9.89
C VAL A 102 11.14 0.74 9.57
N LEU A 103 11.01 -0.41 8.92
CA LEU A 103 9.76 -0.87 8.35
C LEU A 103 9.80 -2.40 8.23
N LEU A 104 8.70 -3.05 8.63
CA LEU A 104 8.51 -4.48 8.39
C LEU A 104 7.43 -4.63 7.33
N LEU A 105 7.78 -5.21 6.19
CA LEU A 105 6.84 -5.52 5.11
C LEU A 105 6.48 -7.00 5.16
N ALA A 106 5.19 -7.29 5.18
CA ALA A 106 4.70 -8.66 4.96
C ALA A 106 4.86 -8.98 3.47
N GLN A 107 5.06 -10.26 3.12
CA GLN A 107 5.14 -10.66 1.71
C GLN A 107 3.91 -10.23 0.90
N THR A 108 2.73 -10.23 1.53
CA THR A 108 1.46 -9.78 0.92
C THR A 108 1.39 -8.29 0.63
N CYS A 109 2.27 -7.48 1.25
CA CYS A 109 2.38 -6.04 0.94
C CYS A 109 3.45 -5.76 -0.14
N LEU A 110 4.13 -6.81 -0.64
CA LEU A 110 5.19 -6.71 -1.65
C LEU A 110 4.72 -7.19 -3.04
N SER A 111 3.49 -7.70 -3.15
CA SER A 111 2.90 -8.15 -4.41
C SER A 111 2.21 -6.98 -5.10
N ASP A 112 2.68 -6.66 -6.31
CA ASP A 112 1.93 -5.93 -7.34
C ASP A 112 0.74 -6.75 -7.84
#